data_AF-A0A7S7IZM4-F1
#
_entry.id   AF-A0A7S7IZM4-F1
#
_cell.length_a   1.000
_cell.length_b   1.000
_cell.length_c   1.000
_cell.angle_alpha   90.00
_cell.angle_beta   90.00
_cell.angle_gamma   90.00
#
_symmetry.space_group_name_H-M   'P 1'
#
loop_
_entity.id
_entity.type
_entity.pdbx_description
1 polymer ?
#
loop_
_entity_poly.entity_id
_entity_poly.type
_entity_poly.pdbx_seq_one_letter_code
_entity_poly.pdbx_strand_id
1 'polypeptide(L)'
;MIHKNAFAKKMFCIILAVLFLAMGSGCSAQAISSADTTNVLTPGSPQAEKTGTSISSPPKDSSALAEGYRAICDAGSTYIAVGTGGRIDKIKIDKTVTRVPSATKACLNDVISLQGTDIAVGDNGTILIAKDGGSFQLAKSGTKKSLNSVAFFREKFWAAGADGVLLRSSDGERWEVVDSGIKNNILSITANSKLCMAVTREGQILISADGLKWNLTDYNKIYEGYSELYWFKSIRACGDAFLIVGEYQKHPGIPAILSSDTGEVWSETVLKKINDKPAEEFFPLAINAITVDWDQLVAAGNEGKLLTVTDCSECNKLDTLGSKNINDMVSANGYLALAGDGFWFDVRKSDAFRQYSIKAEQARKDSQNGAYIVDVRTDDEYNQMHIKGAIHIPVDTVDAELEKRIPDKSSKIIFYCAKGVRAQKALEKALILGYEKVYNLGGIGDWPYDTEAGTSSRQ
;
A
#
# COMPACT_ATOMS: atom_id res chain seq x y z
N MET A 1 -39.37 4.90 -14.43
CA MET A 1 -38.51 6.10 -14.36
C MET A 1 -38.53 6.76 -12.98
N ILE A 2 -38.59 5.98 -11.90
CA ILE A 2 -38.37 6.41 -10.51
C ILE A 2 -37.69 5.19 -9.88
N HIS A 3 -36.37 5.18 -9.78
CA HIS A 3 -35.52 4.26 -8.97
C HIS A 3 -34.00 4.45 -9.23
N LYS A 4 -33.57 5.42 -10.06
CA LYS A 4 -32.15 5.77 -10.24
C LYS A 4 -31.58 6.80 -9.23
N ASN A 5 -32.37 7.28 -8.26
CA ASN A 5 -31.99 8.42 -7.41
C ASN A 5 -31.54 8.08 -5.96
N ALA A 6 -31.41 6.81 -5.60
CA ALA A 6 -30.91 6.43 -4.26
C ALA A 6 -29.38 6.28 -4.21
N PHE A 7 -28.72 5.92 -5.32
CA PHE A 7 -27.28 5.71 -5.37
C PHE A 7 -26.49 7.02 -5.49
N ALA A 8 -27.00 7.98 -6.28
CA ALA A 8 -26.38 9.30 -6.44
C ALA A 8 -26.40 10.17 -5.17
N LYS A 9 -27.38 9.97 -4.27
CA LYS A 9 -27.47 10.72 -3.01
C LYS A 9 -26.47 10.26 -1.94
N LYS A 10 -26.05 8.99 -1.96
CA LYS A 10 -25.00 8.47 -1.05
C LYS A 10 -23.60 8.95 -1.44
N MET A 11 -23.34 9.13 -2.73
CA MET A 11 -22.06 9.61 -3.26
C MET A 11 -21.87 11.13 -3.05
N PHE A 12 -22.96 11.91 -3.07
CA PHE A 12 -22.90 13.37 -2.86
C PHE A 12 -22.79 13.79 -1.39
N CYS A 13 -23.19 12.95 -0.42
CA CYS A 13 -23.10 13.27 1.01
C CYS A 13 -21.70 13.07 1.62
N ILE A 14 -20.80 12.37 0.95
CA ILE A 14 -19.43 12.14 1.45
C ILE A 14 -18.45 13.21 0.94
N ILE A 15 -18.80 13.90 -0.17
CA ILE A 15 -17.95 14.94 -0.78
C ILE A 15 -18.20 16.35 -0.18
N LEU A 16 -19.23 16.53 0.65
CA LEU A 16 -19.59 17.84 1.24
C LEU A 16 -19.35 17.99 2.75
N ALA A 17 -18.58 17.09 3.38
CA ALA A 17 -18.19 17.21 4.79
C ALA A 17 -16.79 17.82 5.00
N VAL A 18 -16.18 18.38 3.94
CA VAL A 18 -14.94 19.16 4.01
C VAL A 18 -15.16 20.44 3.20
N LEU A 19 -15.86 21.41 3.77
CA LEU A 19 -15.62 22.86 3.61
C LEU A 19 -16.66 23.66 4.42
N PHE A 20 -16.16 24.61 5.22
CA PHE A 20 -16.86 25.69 5.94
C PHE A 20 -17.48 25.44 7.33
N LEU A 21 -16.66 25.71 8.34
CA LEU A 21 -17.04 26.42 9.57
C LEU A 21 -16.16 27.68 9.66
N ALA A 22 -16.71 28.85 9.32
CA ALA A 22 -16.44 30.16 9.94
C ALA A 22 -17.18 31.28 9.18
N MET A 23 -18.19 31.81 9.86
CA MET A 23 -18.69 33.20 9.94
C MET A 23 -18.07 34.24 8.98
N GLY A 24 -18.77 35.15 8.33
CA GLY A 24 -20.08 35.74 8.56
C GLY A 24 -20.07 37.17 7.96
N SER A 25 -21.25 37.78 7.86
CA SER A 25 -21.52 39.22 7.61
C SER A 25 -21.21 39.83 6.22
N GLY A 26 -22.28 40.32 5.58
CA GLY A 26 -22.31 41.75 5.19
C GLY A 26 -22.57 42.09 3.72
N CYS A 27 -23.79 42.57 3.47
CA CYS A 27 -24.16 43.67 2.57
C CYS A 27 -24.12 43.56 1.03
N SER A 28 -25.34 43.55 0.49
CA SER A 28 -25.94 44.43 -0.53
C SER A 28 -25.27 44.64 -1.90
N ALA A 29 -26.08 44.33 -2.91
CA ALA A 29 -25.96 44.73 -4.31
C ALA A 29 -26.02 46.26 -4.53
N GLN A 30 -25.32 46.73 -5.57
CA GLN A 30 -25.83 47.75 -6.48
C GLN A 30 -25.01 47.79 -7.78
N ALA A 31 -25.73 47.98 -8.89
CA ALA A 31 -25.23 48.10 -10.25
C ALA A 31 -25.12 49.57 -10.65
N ILE A 32 -24.10 49.95 -11.42
CA ILE A 32 -24.14 51.13 -12.33
C ILE A 32 -23.31 50.85 -13.60
N SER A 33 -23.96 51.17 -14.71
CA SER A 33 -23.60 51.25 -16.13
C SER A 33 -22.33 52.02 -16.51
N SER A 34 -21.70 51.69 -17.67
CA SER A 34 -21.92 52.38 -18.97
C SER A 34 -20.87 52.03 -20.04
N ALA A 35 -21.35 51.70 -21.26
CA ALA A 35 -20.89 51.96 -22.65
C ALA A 35 -19.38 52.12 -22.97
N ASP A 36 -18.81 51.83 -24.14
CA ASP A 36 -19.11 51.26 -25.48
C ASP A 36 -17.67 51.14 -26.10
N THR A 37 -17.27 50.22 -26.98
CA THR A 37 -17.61 50.17 -28.41
C THR A 37 -17.02 48.89 -29.04
N THR A 38 -17.90 48.13 -29.70
CA THR A 38 -17.78 47.44 -31.01
C THR A 38 -16.46 46.80 -31.46
N ASN A 39 -16.50 45.49 -31.69
CA ASN A 39 -16.35 44.93 -33.05
C ASN A 39 -16.96 43.52 -33.15
N VAL A 40 -17.89 43.36 -34.09
CA VAL A 40 -18.57 42.12 -34.46
C VAL A 40 -18.04 41.68 -35.82
N LEU A 41 -17.51 40.46 -35.94
CA LEU A 41 -17.61 39.63 -37.14
C LEU A 41 -17.68 38.14 -36.72
N THR A 42 -18.48 37.40 -37.49
CA THR A 42 -19.21 36.13 -37.25
C THR A 42 -18.38 34.84 -37.09
N PRO A 43 -18.95 33.77 -36.50
CA PRO A 43 -18.29 32.47 -36.35
C PRO A 43 -18.47 31.57 -37.59
N GLY A 44 -17.35 31.09 -38.14
CA GLY A 44 -17.30 30.01 -39.12
C GLY A 44 -17.03 28.67 -38.43
N SER A 45 -17.91 27.70 -38.66
CA SER A 45 -17.75 26.30 -38.26
C SER A 45 -16.52 25.67 -38.91
N PRO A 46 -15.75 24.82 -38.21
CA PRO A 46 -14.96 23.78 -38.85
C PRO A 46 -15.50 22.37 -38.56
N GLN A 47 -15.32 21.54 -39.57
CA GLN A 47 -15.90 20.23 -39.79
C GLN A 47 -15.37 19.15 -38.85
N ALA A 48 -16.22 18.14 -38.63
CA ALA A 48 -15.86 16.89 -37.98
C ALA A 48 -14.94 16.05 -38.88
N GLU A 49 -13.66 15.98 -38.53
CA GLU A 49 -12.77 14.92 -39.00
C GLU A 49 -12.98 13.66 -38.16
N LYS A 50 -13.54 12.64 -38.82
CA LYS A 50 -13.54 11.27 -38.34
C LYS A 50 -12.13 10.71 -38.46
N THR A 51 -11.36 10.70 -37.38
CA THR A 51 -10.18 9.85 -37.25
C THR A 51 -10.51 8.71 -36.28
N GLY A 52 -10.84 7.56 -36.87
CA GLY A 52 -10.91 6.30 -36.13
C GLY A 52 -9.51 5.89 -35.70
N THR A 53 -9.16 6.17 -34.46
CA THR A 53 -7.99 5.57 -33.81
C THR A 53 -8.40 4.20 -33.30
N SER A 54 -8.01 3.16 -34.05
CA SER A 54 -8.01 1.80 -33.55
C SER A 54 -7.13 1.75 -32.30
N ILE A 55 -7.74 1.44 -31.16
CA ILE A 55 -7.03 1.10 -29.92
C ILE A 55 -6.10 -0.07 -30.29
N SER A 56 -4.80 0.18 -30.32
CA SER A 56 -3.81 -0.87 -30.54
C SER A 56 -3.97 -1.92 -29.45
N SER A 57 -4.10 -3.18 -29.87
CA SER A 57 -4.11 -4.34 -28.97
C SER A 57 -2.99 -4.23 -27.93
N PRO A 58 -3.22 -4.70 -26.68
CA PRO A 58 -2.21 -4.66 -25.63
C PRO A 58 -0.92 -5.37 -26.08
N PRO A 59 0.25 -4.99 -25.53
CA PRO A 59 1.43 -5.82 -25.68
C PRO A 59 1.05 -7.24 -25.27
N LYS A 60 1.25 -8.21 -26.17
CA LYS A 60 1.17 -9.62 -25.79
C LYS A 60 2.15 -9.80 -24.63
N ASP A 61 1.67 -10.25 -23.48
CA ASP A 61 2.51 -10.80 -22.42
C ASP A 61 3.37 -11.91 -23.06
N SER A 62 4.61 -11.57 -23.41
CA SER A 62 5.57 -12.51 -23.96
C SER A 62 6.99 -12.23 -23.49
N SER A 63 7.16 -11.73 -22.26
CA SER A 63 8.35 -12.10 -21.50
C SER A 63 7.93 -13.29 -20.63
N ALA A 64 8.48 -14.47 -20.91
CA ALA A 64 8.55 -15.48 -19.88
C ALA A 64 9.21 -14.79 -18.67
N LEU A 65 8.51 -14.73 -17.53
CA LEU A 65 9.07 -14.20 -16.28
C LEU A 65 10.49 -14.74 -16.12
N ALA A 66 11.43 -13.86 -15.79
CA ALA A 66 12.83 -14.23 -15.67
C ALA A 66 13.00 -15.41 -14.70
N GLU A 67 14.03 -16.23 -14.92
CA GLU A 67 14.38 -17.29 -13.97
C GLU A 67 14.60 -16.67 -12.59
N GLY A 68 14.01 -17.22 -11.54
CA GLY A 68 14.16 -16.70 -10.18
C GLY A 68 13.06 -17.11 -9.21
N TYR A 69 13.09 -16.49 -8.03
CA TYR A 69 11.98 -16.62 -7.08
C TYR A 69 10.79 -15.79 -7.54
N ARG A 70 9.59 -16.32 -7.34
CA ARG A 70 8.31 -15.67 -7.68
C ARG A 70 7.53 -15.21 -6.47
N ALA A 71 7.66 -15.94 -5.36
CA ALA A 71 6.95 -15.62 -4.12
C ALA A 71 7.78 -15.97 -2.89
N ILE A 72 7.51 -15.27 -1.79
CA ILE A 72 8.11 -15.52 -0.49
C ILE A 72 7.07 -15.32 0.62
N CYS A 73 7.04 -16.22 1.60
CA CYS A 73 6.19 -16.09 2.77
C CYS A 73 6.97 -16.28 4.07
N ASP A 74 6.45 -15.73 5.16
CA ASP A 74 6.91 -16.04 6.50
C ASP A 74 6.43 -17.44 6.92
N ALA A 75 7.33 -18.23 7.49
CA ALA A 75 7.07 -19.54 8.07
C ALA A 75 7.60 -19.60 9.53
N GLY A 76 7.53 -18.48 10.24
CA GLY A 76 7.90 -18.33 11.64
C GLY A 76 9.41 -18.16 11.83
N SER A 77 10.15 -19.25 11.89
CA SER A 77 11.62 -19.20 12.13
C SER A 77 12.46 -19.00 10.86
N THR A 78 11.81 -19.16 9.70
CA THR A 78 12.40 -19.04 8.36
C THR A 78 11.37 -18.43 7.43
N TYR A 79 11.83 -17.89 6.30
CA TYR A 79 10.99 -17.62 5.14
C TYR A 79 11.02 -18.81 4.18
N ILE A 80 9.93 -19.04 3.46
CA ILE A 80 9.89 -20.01 2.34
C ILE A 80 9.78 -19.21 1.06
N ALA A 81 10.76 -19.37 0.16
CA ALA A 81 10.75 -18.78 -1.18
C ALA A 81 10.59 -19.85 -2.25
N VAL A 82 9.70 -19.62 -3.21
CA VAL A 82 9.42 -20.53 -4.32
C VAL A 82 9.63 -19.86 -5.66
N GLY A 83 9.87 -20.62 -6.72
CA GLY A 83 10.09 -20.03 -8.03
C GLY A 83 10.19 -20.98 -9.21
N THR A 84 10.91 -20.55 -10.23
CA THR A 84 11.06 -21.28 -11.50
C THR A 84 11.74 -22.64 -11.31
N GLY A 85 11.41 -23.60 -12.19
CA GLY A 85 11.98 -24.94 -12.16
C GLY A 85 11.61 -25.76 -10.92
N GLY A 86 10.52 -25.40 -10.23
CA GLY A 86 10.06 -26.06 -9.01
C GLY A 86 10.92 -25.77 -7.79
N ARG A 87 11.76 -24.71 -7.81
CA ARG A 87 12.67 -24.40 -6.71
C ARG A 87 11.89 -23.99 -5.45
N ILE A 88 12.33 -24.51 -4.30
CA ILE A 88 11.83 -24.17 -2.97
C ILE A 88 13.04 -24.04 -2.04
N ASP A 89 13.20 -22.88 -1.39
CA ASP A 89 14.28 -22.63 -0.43
C ASP A 89 13.71 -22.10 0.88
N LYS A 90 14.26 -22.57 2.01
CA LYS A 90 14.07 -21.96 3.33
C LYS A 90 15.19 -20.97 3.60
N ILE A 91 14.84 -19.73 3.94
CA ILE A 91 15.78 -18.63 4.14
C ILE A 91 15.67 -18.17 5.59
N LYS A 92 16.79 -18.15 6.32
CA LYS A 92 16.85 -17.63 7.69
C LYS A 92 17.09 -16.11 7.70
N ILE A 93 16.84 -15.49 8.86
CA ILE A 93 17.12 -14.07 9.09
C ILE A 93 18.61 -13.73 8.90
N ASP A 94 19.51 -14.66 9.22
CA ASP A 94 20.96 -14.55 8.97
C ASP A 94 21.36 -14.78 7.50
N LYS A 95 20.38 -14.91 6.60
CA LYS A 95 20.50 -15.19 5.16
C LYS A 95 21.01 -16.59 4.81
N THR A 96 21.09 -17.50 5.78
CA THR A 96 21.38 -18.92 5.50
C THR A 96 20.24 -19.52 4.67
N VAL A 97 20.60 -20.21 3.59
CA VAL A 97 19.66 -20.85 2.67
C VAL A 97 19.73 -22.37 2.81
N THR A 98 18.57 -23.01 2.92
CA THR A 98 18.43 -24.47 2.87
C THR A 98 17.52 -24.86 1.71
N ARG A 99 18.08 -25.60 0.73
CA ARG A 99 17.29 -26.13 -0.40
C ARG A 99 16.34 -27.21 0.08
N VAL A 100 15.07 -27.06 -0.28
CA VAL A 100 14.04 -28.07 -0.03
C VAL A 100 13.82 -28.90 -1.30
N PRO A 101 13.81 -30.25 -1.21
CA PRO A 101 13.44 -31.09 -2.34
C PRO A 101 12.03 -30.78 -2.83
N SER A 102 11.87 -30.73 -4.15
CA SER A 102 10.59 -30.45 -4.80
C SER A 102 10.10 -31.66 -5.58
N ALA A 103 8.80 -31.94 -5.48
CA ALA A 103 8.16 -33.03 -6.21
C ALA A 103 7.81 -32.67 -7.67
N THR A 104 8.20 -31.48 -8.14
CA THR A 104 7.90 -30.98 -9.49
C THR A 104 9.05 -30.18 -10.07
N LYS A 105 9.03 -30.00 -11.40
CA LYS A 105 9.88 -29.04 -12.13
C LYS A 105 9.09 -27.87 -12.71
N ALA A 106 7.77 -27.85 -12.53
CA ALA A 106 6.92 -26.72 -12.93
C ALA A 106 7.28 -25.48 -12.12
N CYS A 107 7.11 -24.28 -12.69
CA CYS A 107 7.30 -23.05 -11.91
C CYS A 107 6.25 -22.99 -10.80
N LEU A 108 6.69 -22.56 -9.62
CA LEU A 108 5.84 -22.25 -8.49
C LEU A 108 5.65 -20.73 -8.44
N ASN A 109 4.40 -20.30 -8.37
CA ASN A 109 3.97 -18.91 -8.54
C ASN A 109 3.66 -18.23 -7.21
N ASP A 110 3.17 -18.97 -6.20
CA ASP A 110 2.85 -18.42 -4.89
C ASP A 110 3.02 -19.47 -3.78
N VAL A 111 3.22 -19.03 -2.55
CA VAL A 111 3.41 -19.87 -1.37
C VAL A 111 2.84 -19.24 -0.10
N ILE A 112 2.23 -20.05 0.76
CA ILE A 112 1.82 -19.68 2.11
C ILE A 112 2.27 -20.73 3.12
N SER A 113 2.52 -20.30 4.36
CA SER A 113 2.73 -21.17 5.51
C SER A 113 1.76 -20.77 6.61
N LEU A 114 0.93 -21.71 7.07
CA LEU A 114 -0.04 -21.47 8.13
C LEU A 114 -0.34 -22.75 8.90
N GLN A 115 -0.35 -22.67 10.23
CA GLN A 115 -0.76 -23.78 11.11
C GLN A 115 -0.03 -25.10 10.80
N GLY A 116 1.28 -25.04 10.57
CA GLY A 116 2.10 -26.21 10.25
C GLY A 116 1.87 -26.77 8.83
N THR A 117 1.09 -26.11 8.00
CA THR A 117 0.86 -26.49 6.60
C THR A 117 1.46 -25.46 5.65
N ASP A 118 2.39 -25.91 4.82
CA ASP A 118 2.97 -25.09 3.74
C ASP A 118 2.30 -25.50 2.42
N ILE A 119 1.80 -24.52 1.66
CA ILE A 119 1.21 -24.75 0.34
C ILE A 119 1.89 -23.88 -0.69
N ALA A 120 2.38 -24.49 -1.76
CA ALA A 120 2.89 -23.79 -2.94
C ALA A 120 2.04 -24.15 -4.17
N VAL A 121 1.67 -23.15 -4.97
CA VAL A 121 0.88 -23.34 -6.20
C VAL A 121 1.67 -22.89 -7.41
N GLY A 122 1.37 -23.45 -8.59
CA GLY A 122 2.17 -23.17 -9.77
C GLY A 122 1.56 -23.58 -11.11
N ASP A 123 2.41 -23.62 -12.12
CA ASP A 123 2.03 -23.91 -13.50
C ASP A 123 1.46 -25.32 -13.66
N ASN A 124 0.68 -25.53 -14.72
CA ASN A 124 0.07 -26.83 -15.07
C ASN A 124 -0.82 -27.41 -13.96
N GLY A 125 -1.45 -26.55 -13.15
CA GLY A 125 -2.29 -26.97 -12.02
C GLY A 125 -1.51 -27.57 -10.86
N THR A 126 -0.21 -27.25 -10.73
CA THR A 126 0.64 -27.76 -9.67
C THR A 126 0.20 -27.20 -8.31
N ILE A 127 0.00 -28.10 -7.35
CA ILE A 127 -0.12 -27.77 -5.93
C ILE A 127 0.83 -28.69 -5.16
N LEU A 128 1.68 -28.11 -4.34
CA LEU A 128 2.53 -28.81 -3.40
C LEU A 128 2.07 -28.51 -1.98
N ILE A 129 2.08 -29.53 -1.13
CA ILE A 129 1.79 -29.41 0.29
C ILE A 129 2.88 -30.06 1.12
N ALA A 130 3.29 -29.40 2.20
CA ALA A 130 4.07 -30.00 3.28
C ALA A 130 3.33 -29.79 4.60
N LYS A 131 3.32 -30.81 5.46
CA LYS A 131 2.75 -30.76 6.81
C LYS A 131 3.84 -30.94 7.85
N ASP A 132 3.73 -30.19 8.94
CA ASP A 132 4.59 -30.25 10.12
C ASP A 132 6.09 -30.18 9.80
N GLY A 133 6.45 -29.33 8.83
CA GLY A 133 7.83 -29.15 8.37
C GLY A 133 8.39 -30.32 7.54
N GLY A 134 7.54 -31.26 7.12
CA GLY A 134 7.87 -32.37 6.23
C GLY A 134 8.25 -31.95 4.81
N SER A 135 8.38 -32.93 3.92
CA SER A 135 8.71 -32.69 2.51
C SER A 135 7.48 -32.31 1.69
N PHE A 136 7.66 -31.42 0.70
CA PHE A 136 6.60 -31.06 -0.24
C PHE A 136 6.21 -32.23 -1.13
N GLN A 137 4.91 -32.54 -1.16
CA GLN A 137 4.31 -33.59 -2.00
C GLN A 137 3.25 -32.98 -2.92
N LEU A 138 3.00 -33.63 -4.05
CA LEU A 138 1.95 -33.21 -4.98
C LEU A 138 0.56 -33.47 -4.41
N ALA A 139 -0.28 -32.43 -4.43
CA ALA A 139 -1.72 -32.51 -4.16
C ALA A 139 -2.51 -32.62 -5.47
N LYS A 140 -3.72 -33.18 -5.41
CA LYS A 140 -4.61 -33.29 -6.57
C LYS A 140 -5.43 -32.01 -6.71
N SER A 141 -5.06 -31.17 -7.67
CA SER A 141 -5.73 -29.88 -7.93
C SER A 141 -7.05 -30.00 -8.71
N GLY A 142 -7.23 -31.08 -9.50
CA GLY A 142 -8.39 -31.25 -10.38
C GLY A 142 -8.37 -30.39 -11.65
N THR A 143 -7.27 -29.68 -11.93
CA THR A 143 -7.12 -28.81 -13.11
C THR A 143 -5.71 -28.91 -13.70
N LYS A 144 -5.57 -28.53 -14.97
CA LYS A 144 -4.26 -28.33 -15.64
C LYS A 144 -3.94 -26.85 -15.87
N LYS A 145 -4.85 -25.95 -15.48
CA LYS A 145 -4.66 -24.50 -15.61
C LYS A 145 -3.62 -24.02 -14.60
N SER A 146 -2.75 -23.10 -14.98
CA SER A 146 -1.78 -22.50 -14.06
C SER A 146 -2.50 -21.81 -12.89
N LEU A 147 -1.97 -22.04 -11.70
CA LEU A 147 -2.40 -21.40 -10.46
C LEU A 147 -1.42 -20.27 -10.15
N ASN A 148 -1.94 -19.07 -9.93
CA ASN A 148 -1.16 -17.85 -9.79
C ASN A 148 -0.99 -17.43 -8.33
N SER A 149 -1.98 -17.69 -7.47
CA SER A 149 -1.94 -17.25 -6.08
C SER A 149 -2.75 -18.14 -5.14
N VAL A 150 -2.36 -18.18 -3.86
CA VAL A 150 -2.96 -19.00 -2.82
C VAL A 150 -3.23 -18.19 -1.54
N ALA A 151 -4.37 -18.44 -0.89
CA ALA A 151 -4.79 -17.76 0.34
C ALA A 151 -5.47 -18.74 1.31
N PHE A 152 -5.61 -18.32 2.57
CA PHE A 152 -6.40 -19.04 3.57
C PHE A 152 -7.54 -18.16 4.07
N PHE A 153 -8.76 -18.67 4.04
CA PHE A 153 -9.95 -17.95 4.49
C PHE A 153 -11.04 -18.92 4.94
N ARG A 154 -11.66 -18.61 6.09
CA ARG A 154 -12.77 -19.40 6.68
C ARG A 154 -12.44 -20.90 6.78
N GLU A 155 -11.26 -21.21 7.34
CA GLU A 155 -10.76 -22.58 7.53
C GLU A 155 -10.58 -23.38 6.24
N LYS A 156 -10.41 -22.69 5.11
CA LYS A 156 -10.17 -23.29 3.81
C LYS A 156 -8.99 -22.62 3.12
N PHE A 157 -8.23 -23.42 2.40
CA PHE A 157 -7.28 -22.94 1.41
C PHE A 157 -8.01 -22.61 0.11
N TRP A 158 -7.56 -21.55 -0.54
CA TRP A 158 -8.06 -21.06 -1.82
C TRP A 158 -6.89 -20.90 -2.77
N ALA A 159 -7.03 -21.37 -4.01
CA ALA A 159 -6.05 -21.17 -5.06
C ALA A 159 -6.73 -20.62 -6.30
N ALA A 160 -6.17 -19.58 -6.90
CA ALA A 160 -6.75 -18.92 -8.05
C ALA A 160 -5.73 -18.78 -9.18
N GLY A 161 -6.19 -18.73 -10.44
CA GLY A 161 -5.28 -18.63 -11.57
C GLY A 161 -5.93 -18.41 -12.92
N ALA A 162 -5.36 -19.06 -13.94
CA ALA A 162 -5.70 -18.86 -15.34
C ALA A 162 -7.17 -19.19 -15.65
N ASP A 163 -7.74 -18.45 -16.62
CA ASP A 163 -9.11 -18.58 -17.11
C ASP A 163 -10.19 -18.58 -15.99
N GLY A 164 -9.98 -17.79 -14.95
CA GLY A 164 -10.89 -17.69 -13.81
C GLY A 164 -10.93 -18.93 -12.93
N VAL A 165 -9.95 -19.85 -13.00
CA VAL A 165 -9.94 -21.02 -12.13
C VAL A 165 -9.85 -20.57 -10.66
N LEU A 166 -10.75 -21.10 -9.85
CA LEU A 166 -10.77 -20.92 -8.40
C LEU A 166 -10.95 -22.30 -7.78
N LEU A 167 -10.07 -22.65 -6.87
CA LEU A 167 -10.08 -23.92 -6.17
C LEU A 167 -10.22 -23.69 -4.67
N ARG A 168 -10.82 -24.67 -3.99
CA ARG A 168 -10.94 -24.68 -2.53
C ARG A 168 -10.49 -26.02 -1.96
N SER A 169 -9.91 -26.01 -0.76
CA SER A 169 -9.58 -27.22 -0.01
C SER A 169 -9.68 -27.01 1.50
N SER A 170 -10.08 -28.03 2.23
CA SER A 170 -10.05 -28.03 3.70
C SER A 170 -8.78 -28.62 4.30
N ASP A 171 -8.04 -29.41 3.52
CA ASP A 171 -6.88 -30.19 3.99
C ASP A 171 -5.59 -29.89 3.21
N GLY A 172 -5.71 -29.10 2.13
CA GLY A 172 -4.65 -28.77 1.18
C GLY A 172 -4.22 -29.92 0.27
N GLU A 173 -4.78 -31.12 0.44
CA GLU A 173 -4.44 -32.33 -0.33
C GLU A 173 -5.44 -32.58 -1.47
N ARG A 174 -6.73 -32.35 -1.19
CA ARG A 174 -7.83 -32.54 -2.13
C ARG A 174 -8.49 -31.20 -2.41
N TRP A 175 -8.52 -30.85 -3.69
CA TRP A 175 -9.06 -29.57 -4.13
C TRP A 175 -10.29 -29.78 -5.00
N GLU A 176 -11.25 -28.88 -4.82
CA GLU A 176 -12.46 -28.80 -5.62
C GLU A 176 -12.48 -27.49 -6.41
N VAL A 177 -13.00 -27.55 -7.65
CA VAL A 177 -13.20 -26.36 -8.47
C VAL A 177 -14.45 -25.63 -8.00
N VAL A 178 -14.32 -24.33 -7.77
CA VAL A 178 -15.40 -23.40 -7.45
C VAL A 178 -15.65 -22.52 -8.67
N ASP A 179 -16.92 -22.31 -9.03
CA ASP A 179 -17.26 -21.37 -10.09
C ASP A 179 -17.01 -19.94 -9.61
N SER A 180 -16.03 -19.28 -10.22
CA SER A 180 -15.70 -17.87 -9.95
C SER A 180 -16.64 -16.90 -10.66
N GLY A 181 -17.43 -17.37 -11.63
CA GLY A 181 -18.28 -16.52 -12.47
C GLY A 181 -17.53 -15.70 -13.52
N ILE A 182 -16.21 -15.87 -13.66
CA ILE A 182 -15.38 -15.13 -14.62
C ILE A 182 -14.53 -16.05 -15.50
N LYS A 183 -14.01 -15.49 -16.61
CA LYS A 183 -13.08 -16.16 -17.53
C LYS A 183 -11.72 -15.48 -17.65
N ASN A 184 -11.56 -14.29 -17.07
CA ASN A 184 -10.30 -13.58 -17.02
C ASN A 184 -9.33 -14.27 -16.06
N ASN A 185 -8.03 -14.10 -16.28
CA ASN A 185 -7.01 -14.63 -15.39
C ASN A 185 -7.10 -13.94 -14.02
N ILE A 186 -7.22 -14.72 -12.95
CA ILE A 186 -7.07 -14.22 -11.58
C ILE A 186 -5.58 -14.15 -11.30
N LEU A 187 -5.06 -12.95 -11.04
CA LEU A 187 -3.64 -12.70 -10.81
C LEU A 187 -3.23 -12.97 -9.37
N SER A 188 -4.07 -12.55 -8.42
CA SER A 188 -3.76 -12.60 -7.00
C SER A 188 -5.03 -12.79 -6.18
N ILE A 189 -4.94 -13.57 -5.10
CA ILE A 189 -5.99 -13.79 -4.12
C ILE A 189 -5.40 -13.59 -2.72
N THR A 190 -6.15 -12.95 -1.83
CA THR A 190 -5.73 -12.70 -0.45
C THR A 190 -6.94 -12.66 0.48
N ALA A 191 -6.71 -12.69 1.78
CA ALA A 191 -7.79 -12.63 2.76
C ALA A 191 -7.34 -12.01 4.08
N ASN A 192 -8.27 -11.35 4.75
CA ASN A 192 -8.15 -11.00 6.17
C ASN A 192 -9.27 -11.70 6.99
N SER A 193 -9.48 -11.26 8.22
CA SER A 193 -10.50 -11.84 9.12
C SER A 193 -11.94 -11.65 8.61
N LYS A 194 -12.17 -10.65 7.74
CA LYS A 194 -13.49 -10.21 7.27
C LYS A 194 -13.81 -10.75 5.88
N LEU A 195 -12.89 -10.60 4.93
CA LEU A 195 -13.12 -10.82 3.51
C LEU A 195 -12.00 -11.63 2.87
N CYS A 196 -12.33 -12.32 1.78
CA CYS A 196 -11.39 -12.83 0.80
C CYS A 196 -11.62 -12.13 -0.53
N MET A 197 -10.54 -11.66 -1.15
CA MET A 197 -10.58 -10.90 -2.39
C MET A 197 -9.61 -11.45 -3.42
N ALA A 198 -10.03 -11.44 -4.68
CA ALA A 198 -9.20 -11.80 -5.81
C ALA A 198 -9.31 -10.77 -6.93
N VAL A 199 -8.22 -10.53 -7.67
CA VAL A 199 -8.16 -9.49 -8.70
C VAL A 199 -7.70 -10.02 -10.05
N THR A 200 -8.19 -9.43 -11.12
CA THR A 200 -7.73 -9.66 -12.50
C THR A 200 -6.99 -8.43 -13.04
N ARG A 201 -6.21 -8.63 -14.12
CA ARG A 201 -5.49 -7.53 -14.78
C ARG A 201 -6.43 -6.42 -15.25
N GLU A 202 -7.62 -6.79 -15.72
CA GLU A 202 -8.58 -5.86 -16.34
C GLU A 202 -9.37 -5.02 -15.34
N GLY A 203 -9.13 -5.17 -14.03
CA GLY A 203 -9.79 -4.38 -12.99
C GLY A 203 -10.98 -5.06 -12.33
N GLN A 204 -11.21 -6.35 -12.60
CA GLN A 204 -12.25 -7.11 -11.90
C GLN A 204 -11.79 -7.50 -10.50
N ILE A 205 -12.69 -7.37 -9.53
CA ILE A 205 -12.47 -7.71 -8.12
C ILE A 205 -13.58 -8.67 -7.70
N LEU A 206 -13.18 -9.87 -7.26
CA LEU A 206 -14.06 -10.85 -6.65
C LEU A 206 -13.97 -10.71 -5.15
N ILE A 207 -15.11 -10.64 -4.46
CA ILE A 207 -15.18 -10.43 -3.01
C ILE A 207 -16.07 -11.49 -2.39
N SER A 208 -15.59 -12.14 -1.33
CA SER A 208 -16.37 -13.08 -0.53
C SER A 208 -16.22 -12.80 0.97
N ALA A 209 -17.34 -12.68 1.67
CA ALA A 209 -17.37 -12.55 3.13
C ALA A 209 -17.48 -13.91 3.85
N ASP A 210 -17.98 -14.92 3.14
CA ASP A 210 -18.35 -16.24 3.71
C ASP A 210 -17.55 -17.42 3.11
N GLY A 211 -16.82 -17.22 1.99
CA GLY A 211 -16.13 -18.29 1.27
C GLY A 211 -17.09 -19.23 0.52
N LEU A 212 -18.34 -18.82 0.31
CA LEU A 212 -19.37 -19.58 -0.39
C LEU A 212 -19.89 -18.81 -1.60
N LYS A 213 -20.14 -17.50 -1.43
CA LYS A 213 -20.61 -16.61 -2.48
C LYS A 213 -19.54 -15.60 -2.84
N TRP A 214 -19.41 -15.35 -4.15
CA TRP A 214 -18.46 -14.39 -4.70
C TRP A 214 -19.22 -13.30 -5.44
N ASN A 215 -19.06 -12.07 -4.97
CA ASN A 215 -19.57 -10.88 -5.63
C ASN A 215 -18.50 -10.34 -6.57
N LEU A 216 -18.89 -9.98 -7.78
CA LEU A 216 -18.01 -9.41 -8.79
C LEU A 216 -18.25 -7.91 -8.91
N THR A 217 -17.18 -7.13 -8.77
CA THR A 217 -17.15 -5.70 -9.15
C THR A 217 -16.10 -5.49 -10.23
N ASP A 218 -16.25 -4.40 -10.99
CA ASP A 218 -15.30 -3.99 -12.02
C ASP A 218 -14.91 -2.55 -11.74
N TYR A 219 -13.71 -2.35 -11.18
CA TYR A 219 -13.22 -1.04 -10.77
C TYR A 219 -13.23 -0.06 -11.95
N ASN A 220 -12.67 -0.50 -13.08
CA ASN A 220 -12.48 0.34 -14.25
C ASN A 220 -13.83 0.81 -14.84
N LYS A 221 -14.88 -0.01 -14.73
CA LYS A 221 -16.25 0.40 -15.11
C LYS A 221 -16.91 1.31 -14.08
N ILE A 222 -16.74 1.04 -12.79
CA ILE A 222 -17.38 1.83 -11.72
C ILE A 222 -16.81 3.25 -11.68
N TYR A 223 -15.50 3.39 -11.86
CA TYR A 223 -14.78 4.66 -11.78
C TYR A 223 -14.55 5.32 -13.14
N GLU A 224 -15.17 4.82 -14.21
CA GLU A 224 -15.08 5.42 -15.54
C GLU A 224 -15.51 6.89 -15.50
N GLY A 225 -14.61 7.78 -15.93
CA GLY A 225 -14.83 9.23 -15.93
C GLY A 225 -14.55 9.93 -14.59
N TYR A 226 -14.30 9.19 -13.50
CA TYR A 226 -13.89 9.73 -12.20
C TYR A 226 -12.40 9.51 -11.91
N SER A 227 -11.84 8.41 -12.40
CA SER A 227 -10.45 8.03 -12.23
C SER A 227 -9.90 7.49 -13.54
N GLU A 228 -8.57 7.44 -13.65
CA GLU A 228 -7.93 6.75 -14.76
C GLU A 228 -8.12 5.23 -14.64
N LEU A 229 -7.98 4.53 -15.77
CA LEU A 229 -8.11 3.08 -15.79
C LEU A 229 -6.79 2.44 -15.42
N TYR A 230 -6.85 1.37 -14.65
CA TYR A 230 -5.66 0.65 -14.17
C TYR A 230 -5.56 -0.75 -14.76
N TRP A 231 -4.32 -1.24 -14.87
CA TRP A 231 -4.03 -2.66 -14.88
C TRP A 231 -3.57 -3.08 -13.49
N PHE A 232 -4.35 -3.95 -12.84
CA PHE A 232 -3.95 -4.52 -11.56
C PHE A 232 -2.85 -5.56 -11.74
N LYS A 233 -1.98 -5.69 -10.73
CA LYS A 233 -0.91 -6.68 -10.69
C LYS A 233 -1.06 -7.62 -9.50
N SER A 234 -1.37 -7.07 -8.32
CA SER A 234 -1.46 -7.86 -7.08
C SER A 234 -2.43 -7.24 -6.08
N ILE A 235 -2.97 -8.07 -5.18
CA ILE A 235 -3.75 -7.64 -4.02
C ILE A 235 -3.16 -8.27 -2.74
N ARG A 236 -3.10 -7.49 -1.67
CA ARG A 236 -2.60 -7.93 -0.35
C ARG A 236 -3.54 -7.47 0.76
N ALA A 237 -3.90 -8.39 1.65
CA ALA A 237 -4.55 -8.05 2.90
C ALA A 237 -3.51 -7.56 3.91
N CYS A 238 -3.79 -6.45 4.57
CA CYS A 238 -2.94 -5.86 5.60
C CYS A 238 -3.82 -5.38 6.77
N GLY A 239 -3.83 -6.17 7.86
CA GLY A 239 -4.79 -5.96 8.94
C GLY A 239 -6.23 -6.02 8.42
N ASP A 240 -6.98 -4.96 8.64
CA ASP A 240 -8.37 -4.84 8.17
C ASP A 240 -8.50 -4.27 6.74
N ALA A 241 -7.41 -3.76 6.17
CA ALA A 241 -7.40 -3.14 4.85
C ALA A 241 -6.93 -4.13 3.76
N PHE A 242 -7.29 -3.81 2.53
CA PHE A 242 -6.79 -4.43 1.31
C PHE A 242 -6.04 -3.39 0.49
N LEU A 243 -4.90 -3.78 -0.05
CA LEU A 243 -4.07 -2.98 -0.93
C LEU A 243 -4.00 -3.63 -2.30
N ILE A 244 -4.32 -2.88 -3.35
CA ILE A 244 -4.10 -3.27 -4.74
C ILE A 244 -2.94 -2.45 -5.28
N VAL A 245 -2.00 -3.12 -5.94
CA VAL A 245 -0.98 -2.46 -6.76
C VAL A 245 -1.18 -2.74 -8.23
N GLY A 246 -0.88 -1.74 -9.05
CA GLY A 246 -1.02 -1.79 -10.48
C GLY A 246 -0.31 -0.64 -11.17
N GLU A 247 -0.72 -0.37 -12.40
CA GLU A 247 -0.23 0.75 -13.20
C GLU A 247 -1.36 1.35 -14.03
N TYR A 248 -1.22 2.62 -14.41
CA TYR A 248 -2.18 3.30 -15.26
C TYR A 248 -2.11 2.74 -16.69
N GLN A 249 -3.27 2.50 -17.30
CA GLN A 249 -3.35 1.97 -18.67
C GLN A 249 -2.81 2.97 -19.71
N LYS A 250 -3.01 4.27 -19.47
CA LYS A 250 -2.54 5.34 -20.36
C LYS A 250 -1.09 5.75 -20.08
N HIS A 251 -0.61 5.50 -18.86
CA HIS A 251 0.72 5.86 -18.41
C HIS A 251 1.42 4.66 -17.74
N PRO A 252 1.77 3.61 -18.51
CA PRO A 252 2.47 2.45 -17.96
C PRO A 252 3.76 2.85 -17.25
N GLY A 253 4.05 2.21 -16.11
CA GLY A 253 5.20 2.53 -15.28
C GLY A 253 4.95 3.60 -14.22
N ILE A 254 3.80 4.28 -14.19
CA ILE A 254 3.39 5.04 -12.99
C ILE A 254 2.68 4.07 -12.04
N PRO A 255 3.11 3.95 -10.77
CA PRO A 255 2.50 3.02 -9.83
C PRO A 255 1.12 3.50 -9.40
N ALA A 256 0.16 2.60 -9.38
CA ALA A 256 -1.14 2.79 -8.74
C ALA A 256 -1.19 1.98 -7.45
N ILE A 257 -1.50 2.62 -6.33
CA ILE A 257 -1.66 1.99 -5.02
C ILE A 257 -3.05 2.34 -4.50
N LEU A 258 -3.95 1.36 -4.49
CA LEU A 258 -5.33 1.54 -4.03
C LEU A 258 -5.51 0.85 -2.69
N SER A 259 -6.28 1.46 -1.80
CA SER A 259 -6.60 0.94 -0.47
C SER A 259 -8.11 0.86 -0.24
N SER A 260 -8.56 -0.18 0.47
CA SER A 260 -9.96 -0.32 0.88
C SER A 260 -10.12 -1.23 2.09
N ASP A 261 -10.95 -0.83 3.06
CA ASP A 261 -11.32 -1.70 4.20
C ASP A 261 -12.50 -2.62 3.87
N THR A 262 -13.23 -2.33 2.79
CA THR A 262 -14.50 -2.99 2.45
C THR A 262 -14.47 -3.69 1.09
N GLY A 263 -13.56 -3.26 0.19
CA GLY A 263 -13.53 -3.65 -1.21
C GLY A 263 -14.60 -2.98 -2.08
N GLU A 264 -15.49 -2.16 -1.49
CA GLU A 264 -16.54 -1.45 -2.22
C GLU A 264 -16.07 -0.09 -2.74
N VAL A 265 -15.35 0.66 -1.88
CA VAL A 265 -14.79 1.97 -2.21
C VAL A 265 -13.28 1.89 -2.07
N TRP A 266 -12.59 2.27 -3.13
CA TRP A 266 -11.13 2.24 -3.21
C TRP A 266 -10.59 3.67 -3.24
N SER A 267 -9.60 3.93 -2.39
CA SER A 267 -8.92 5.22 -2.29
C SER A 267 -7.50 5.08 -2.83
N GLU A 268 -7.12 5.97 -3.73
CA GLU A 268 -5.78 6.01 -4.31
C GLU A 268 -4.80 6.73 -3.38
N THR A 269 -3.60 6.17 -3.29
CA THR A 269 -2.47 6.82 -2.64
C THR A 269 -1.72 7.67 -3.64
N VAL A 270 -1.69 8.99 -3.41
CA VAL A 270 -1.03 9.95 -4.30
C VAL A 270 0.40 10.22 -3.83
N LEU A 271 1.37 10.03 -4.72
CA LEU A 271 2.78 10.33 -4.48
C LEU A 271 3.11 11.70 -5.08
N LYS A 272 3.23 12.73 -4.26
CA LYS A 272 3.64 14.08 -4.72
C LYS A 272 5.15 14.23 -4.75
N LYS A 273 5.83 13.73 -3.73
CA LYS A 273 7.30 13.72 -3.67
C LYS A 273 7.84 12.37 -3.24
N ILE A 274 9.01 12.07 -3.76
CA ILE A 274 9.86 10.94 -3.41
C ILE A 274 11.26 11.51 -3.19
N ASN A 275 11.91 11.18 -2.08
CA ASN A 275 13.24 11.70 -1.74
C ASN A 275 13.32 13.25 -1.88
N ASP A 276 12.29 13.95 -1.38
CA ASP A 276 12.10 15.41 -1.44
C ASP A 276 12.05 16.04 -2.85
N LYS A 277 11.94 15.24 -3.91
CA LYS A 277 11.78 15.71 -5.30
C LYS A 277 10.41 15.32 -5.86
N PRO A 278 9.90 16.01 -6.89
CA PRO A 278 8.68 15.60 -7.60
C PRO A 278 8.71 14.12 -7.96
N ALA A 279 7.63 13.39 -7.66
CA ALA A 279 7.58 11.94 -7.83
C ALA A 279 7.80 11.51 -9.30
N GLU A 280 7.43 12.38 -10.25
CA GLU A 280 7.55 12.18 -11.68
C GLU A 280 8.99 11.97 -12.15
N GLU A 281 9.98 12.50 -11.40
CA GLU A 281 11.41 12.29 -11.70
C GLU A 281 11.86 10.83 -11.49
N PHE A 282 11.07 10.02 -10.78
CA PHE A 282 11.39 8.62 -10.47
C PHE A 282 10.62 7.62 -11.31
N PHE A 283 9.78 8.08 -12.24
CA PHE A 283 9.05 7.21 -13.14
C PHE A 283 9.88 6.86 -14.39
N PRO A 284 9.76 5.63 -14.92
CA PRO A 284 8.85 4.57 -14.50
C PRO A 284 9.28 3.88 -13.20
N LEU A 285 8.31 3.64 -12.31
CA LEU A 285 8.44 2.90 -11.06
C LEU A 285 7.45 1.73 -11.06
N ALA A 286 7.85 0.63 -11.70
CA ALA A 286 7.04 -0.59 -11.76
C ALA A 286 7.08 -1.34 -10.43
N ILE A 287 5.97 -1.32 -9.70
CA ILE A 287 5.78 -2.05 -8.44
C ILE A 287 5.20 -3.44 -8.71
N ASN A 288 5.75 -4.45 -8.03
CA ASN A 288 5.36 -5.85 -8.15
C ASN A 288 4.73 -6.38 -6.85
N ALA A 289 5.22 -5.90 -5.70
CA ALA A 289 4.79 -6.36 -4.38
C ALA A 289 4.60 -5.19 -3.42
N ILE A 290 3.71 -5.37 -2.45
CA ILE A 290 3.46 -4.40 -1.38
C ILE A 290 3.25 -5.14 -0.06
N THR A 291 3.69 -4.53 1.03
CA THR A 291 3.43 -5.00 2.39
C THR A 291 3.22 -3.80 3.30
N VAL A 292 2.71 -4.05 4.51
CA VAL A 292 2.73 -3.07 5.59
C VAL A 292 3.85 -3.46 6.53
N ASP A 293 4.76 -2.53 6.78
CA ASP A 293 5.71 -2.61 7.87
C ASP A 293 5.30 -1.59 8.93
N TRP A 294 4.85 -2.07 10.09
CA TRP A 294 4.31 -1.23 11.16
C TRP A 294 3.12 -0.37 10.71
N ASP A 295 3.33 0.94 10.54
CA ASP A 295 2.33 1.90 10.08
C ASP A 295 2.66 2.46 8.69
N GLN A 296 3.60 1.85 7.96
CA GLN A 296 4.05 2.33 6.65
C GLN A 296 3.85 1.27 5.58
N LEU A 297 3.46 1.74 4.40
CA LEU A 297 3.42 0.91 3.21
C LEU A 297 4.84 0.79 2.66
N VAL A 298 5.24 -0.43 2.33
CA VAL A 298 6.50 -0.69 1.65
C VAL A 298 6.18 -1.42 0.36
N ALA A 299 6.57 -0.84 -0.77
CA ALA A 299 6.36 -1.37 -2.10
C ALA A 299 7.71 -1.73 -2.74
N ALA A 300 7.79 -2.91 -3.34
CA ALA A 300 8.98 -3.40 -4.02
C ALA A 300 8.71 -3.57 -5.51
N GLY A 301 9.73 -3.28 -6.32
CA GLY A 301 9.59 -3.23 -7.77
C GLY A 301 10.82 -3.68 -8.54
N ASN A 302 10.79 -3.35 -9.83
CA ASN A 302 11.88 -3.64 -10.75
C ASN A 302 13.17 -2.92 -10.35
N GLU A 303 14.32 -3.42 -10.81
CA GLU A 303 15.64 -2.80 -10.57
C GLU A 303 15.93 -2.50 -9.09
N GLY A 304 15.54 -3.42 -8.20
CA GLY A 304 15.81 -3.34 -6.77
C GLY A 304 15.15 -2.15 -6.08
N LYS A 305 14.13 -1.53 -6.68
CA LYS A 305 13.44 -0.37 -6.14
C LYS A 305 12.60 -0.76 -4.94
N LEU A 306 12.79 -0.04 -3.84
CA LEU A 306 12.01 -0.18 -2.61
C LEU A 306 11.46 1.20 -2.21
N LEU A 307 10.15 1.36 -2.34
CA LEU A 307 9.42 2.59 -2.05
C LEU A 307 8.72 2.47 -0.70
N THR A 308 9.11 3.29 0.25
CA THR A 308 8.37 3.51 1.50
C THR A 308 7.36 4.62 1.26
N VAL A 309 6.07 4.28 1.37
CA VAL A 309 4.93 5.18 1.20
C VAL A 309 4.32 5.47 2.56
N THR A 310 4.10 6.75 2.84
CA THR A 310 3.60 7.24 4.12
C THR A 310 2.27 7.95 3.93
N ASP A 311 1.52 8.19 5.01
CA ASP A 311 0.32 9.05 4.99
C ASP A 311 0.62 10.48 4.48
N CYS A 312 1.88 10.91 4.59
CA CYS A 312 2.35 12.14 4.01
C CYS A 312 2.73 11.91 2.52
N SER A 313 1.92 12.44 1.60
CA SER A 313 2.15 12.34 0.15
C SER A 313 3.49 12.93 -0.33
N GLU A 314 4.17 13.69 0.51
CA GLU A 314 5.45 14.34 0.21
C GLU A 314 6.65 13.74 0.98
N CYS A 315 6.43 12.79 1.86
CA CYS A 315 7.47 12.23 2.73
C CYS A 315 7.99 10.87 2.21
N ASN A 316 7.54 10.41 1.05
CA ASN A 316 7.89 9.09 0.56
C ASN A 316 9.39 8.97 0.26
N LYS A 317 9.91 7.77 0.44
CA LYS A 317 11.33 7.46 0.24
C LYS A 317 11.49 6.33 -0.76
N LEU A 318 12.45 6.46 -1.66
CA LEU A 318 12.80 5.41 -2.61
C LEU A 318 14.27 5.03 -2.46
N ASP A 319 14.51 3.80 -2.08
CA ASP A 319 15.82 3.17 -2.02
C ASP A 319 16.04 2.25 -3.23
N THR A 320 17.30 1.97 -3.56
CA THR A 320 17.69 1.03 -4.63
C THR A 320 18.66 0.00 -4.05
N LEU A 321 18.23 -1.27 -4.02
CA LEU A 321 18.97 -2.37 -3.39
C LEU A 321 19.94 -3.08 -4.34
N GLY A 322 19.78 -2.87 -5.65
CA GLY A 322 20.59 -3.53 -6.68
C GLY A 322 19.92 -3.39 -8.05
N SER A 323 20.26 -4.29 -8.98
CA SER A 323 19.72 -4.28 -10.35
C SER A 323 18.69 -5.38 -10.63
N LYS A 324 18.39 -6.23 -9.65
CA LYS A 324 17.45 -7.34 -9.80
C LYS A 324 16.02 -6.88 -9.57
N ASN A 325 15.08 -7.37 -10.38
CA ASN A 325 13.67 -7.13 -10.09
C ASN A 325 13.28 -7.88 -8.82
N ILE A 326 12.52 -7.22 -7.96
CA ILE A 326 11.92 -7.81 -6.77
C ILE A 326 10.52 -8.28 -7.17
N ASN A 327 10.27 -9.57 -7.07
CA ASN A 327 9.03 -10.20 -7.49
C ASN A 327 8.02 -10.30 -6.34
N ASP A 328 8.51 -10.54 -5.12
CA ASP A 328 7.67 -10.60 -3.94
C ASP A 328 8.41 -10.20 -2.66
N MET A 329 7.64 -9.90 -1.62
CA MET A 329 8.13 -9.39 -0.35
C MET A 329 7.18 -9.71 0.79
N VAL A 330 7.74 -9.97 1.97
CA VAL A 330 6.99 -10.09 3.24
C VAL A 330 7.69 -9.30 4.34
N SER A 331 6.92 -8.55 5.15
CA SER A 331 7.37 -8.04 6.45
C SER A 331 6.93 -8.98 7.55
N ALA A 332 7.88 -9.45 8.36
CA ALA A 332 7.62 -10.27 9.54
C ALA A 332 8.73 -10.10 10.58
N ASN A 333 8.36 -10.11 11.86
CA ASN A 333 9.29 -10.11 12.98
C ASN A 333 10.30 -8.93 12.97
N GLY A 334 9.91 -7.78 12.43
CA GLY A 334 10.78 -6.60 12.30
C GLY A 334 11.79 -6.68 11.14
N TYR A 335 11.64 -7.66 10.25
CA TYR A 335 12.45 -7.84 9.07
C TYR A 335 11.61 -7.77 7.80
N LEU A 336 12.24 -7.30 6.74
CA LEU A 336 11.74 -7.36 5.38
C LEU A 336 12.51 -8.44 4.63
N ALA A 337 11.80 -9.44 4.13
CA ALA A 337 12.37 -10.48 3.27
C ALA A 337 11.89 -10.28 1.83
N LEU A 338 12.83 -10.28 0.90
CA LEU A 338 12.64 -9.95 -0.51
C LEU A 338 13.05 -11.12 -1.37
N ALA A 339 12.32 -11.37 -2.46
CA ALA A 339 12.62 -12.44 -3.41
C ALA A 339 12.47 -11.94 -4.85
N GLY A 340 13.38 -12.33 -5.74
CA GLY A 340 13.43 -11.79 -7.09
C GLY A 340 14.19 -12.63 -8.12
N ASP A 341 14.52 -11.96 -9.23
CA ASP A 341 15.15 -12.57 -10.41
C ASP A 341 16.53 -13.17 -10.11
N GLY A 342 16.89 -14.20 -10.87
CA GLY A 342 18.12 -14.97 -10.69
C GLY A 342 18.24 -15.66 -9.34
N PHE A 343 17.09 -15.93 -8.69
CA PHE A 343 17.00 -16.41 -7.31
C PHE A 343 17.71 -15.49 -6.32
N TRP A 344 17.70 -14.18 -6.63
CA TRP A 344 18.16 -13.15 -5.72
C TRP A 344 17.16 -13.03 -4.57
N PHE A 345 17.68 -12.81 -3.38
CA PHE A 345 16.89 -12.52 -2.19
C PHE A 345 17.68 -11.58 -1.27
N ASP A 346 16.99 -10.92 -0.36
CA ASP A 346 17.61 -10.20 0.74
C ASP A 346 16.72 -10.30 1.98
N VAL A 347 17.34 -10.20 3.16
CA VAL A 347 16.64 -10.11 4.44
C VAL A 347 17.27 -8.98 5.23
N ARG A 348 16.47 -7.99 5.63
CA ARG A 348 16.96 -6.77 6.27
C ARG A 348 16.07 -6.33 7.40
N LYS A 349 16.66 -5.69 8.40
CA LYS A 349 15.88 -5.04 9.45
C LYS A 349 15.01 -3.96 8.83
N SER A 350 13.73 -3.97 9.16
CA SER A 350 12.74 -3.05 8.64
C SER A 350 13.01 -1.59 9.00
N ASP A 351 13.54 -1.33 10.20
CA ASP A 351 13.88 0.01 10.71
C ASP A 351 14.80 0.81 9.75
N ALA A 352 15.59 0.11 8.92
CA ALA A 352 16.49 0.75 7.95
C ALA A 352 15.75 1.45 6.79
N PHE A 353 14.47 1.11 6.57
CA PHE A 353 13.65 1.61 5.47
C PHE A 353 12.54 2.54 5.93
N ARG A 354 12.30 2.64 7.24
CA ARG A 354 11.26 3.50 7.78
C ARG A 354 11.56 4.96 7.51
N GLN A 355 10.51 5.68 7.18
CA GLN A 355 10.53 7.11 7.06
C GLN A 355 10.08 7.73 8.38
N TYR A 356 10.98 8.45 9.02
CA TYR A 356 10.67 9.14 10.27
C TYR A 356 10.27 10.61 10.05
N SER A 357 10.44 11.16 8.85
CA SER A 357 10.03 12.54 8.58
C SER A 357 8.54 12.69 8.30
N ILE A 358 7.97 13.80 8.74
CA ILE A 358 6.57 14.18 8.51
C ILE A 358 6.50 15.66 8.11
N LYS A 359 5.67 16.03 7.12
CA LYS A 359 5.43 17.44 6.77
C LYS A 359 4.34 18.04 7.67
N ALA A 360 4.36 19.36 7.83
CA ALA A 360 3.46 20.08 8.73
C ALA A 360 1.98 19.82 8.48
N GLU A 361 1.55 19.71 7.21
CA GLU A 361 0.15 19.42 6.90
C GLU A 361 -0.32 18.09 7.51
N GLN A 362 0.49 17.03 7.35
CA GLN A 362 0.15 15.72 7.91
C GLN A 362 0.27 15.73 9.43
N ALA A 363 1.31 16.34 9.98
CA ALA A 363 1.48 16.46 11.43
C ALA A 363 0.31 17.17 12.11
N ARG A 364 -0.27 18.19 11.46
CA ARG A 364 -1.47 18.87 11.93
C ARG A 364 -2.69 17.95 11.94
N LYS A 365 -2.94 17.21 10.85
CA LYS A 365 -4.04 16.24 10.77
C LYS A 365 -3.91 15.17 11.84
N ASP A 366 -2.71 14.64 12.02
CA ASP A 366 -2.43 13.61 13.02
C ASP A 366 -2.64 14.13 14.44
N SER A 367 -2.23 15.37 14.73
CA SER A 367 -2.46 15.99 16.03
C SER A 367 -3.94 16.20 16.33
N GLN A 368 -4.74 16.58 15.32
CA GLN A 368 -6.20 16.66 15.44
C GLN A 368 -6.84 15.29 15.70
N ASN A 369 -6.18 14.22 15.28
CA ASN A 369 -6.58 12.82 15.51
C ASN A 369 -5.92 12.19 16.75
N GLY A 370 -5.34 13.01 17.64
CA GLY A 370 -4.82 12.57 18.93
C GLY A 370 -3.31 12.28 18.99
N ALA A 371 -2.54 12.56 17.94
CA ALA A 371 -1.08 12.49 18.01
C ALA A 371 -0.50 13.60 18.90
N TYR A 372 0.56 13.28 19.64
CA TYR A 372 1.27 14.23 20.48
C TYR A 372 2.28 15.02 19.68
N ILE A 373 2.17 16.35 19.68
CA ILE A 373 3.25 17.22 19.20
C ILE A 373 4.13 17.58 20.39
N VAL A 374 5.43 17.33 20.27
CA VAL A 374 6.41 17.53 21.35
C VAL A 374 7.48 18.54 20.92
N ASP A 375 7.56 19.63 21.69
CA ASP A 375 8.58 20.65 21.55
C ASP A 375 9.82 20.26 22.35
N VAL A 376 10.94 20.02 21.66
CA VAL A 376 12.21 19.62 22.29
C VAL A 376 13.26 20.74 22.35
N ARG A 377 12.82 22.00 22.24
CA ARG A 377 13.68 23.19 22.35
C ARG A 377 13.98 23.54 23.80
N THR A 378 14.63 24.70 24.05
CA THR A 378 14.81 25.23 25.41
C THR A 378 13.54 25.89 25.93
N ASP A 379 13.47 26.11 27.25
CA ASP A 379 12.34 26.80 27.89
C ASP A 379 12.10 28.20 27.31
N ASP A 380 13.18 28.96 27.06
CA ASP A 380 13.08 30.30 26.47
C ASP A 380 12.49 30.27 25.07
N GLU A 381 12.91 29.32 24.23
CA GLU A 381 12.38 29.16 22.86
C GLU A 381 10.90 28.79 22.87
N TYR A 382 10.47 27.92 23.81
CA TYR A 382 9.08 27.52 23.96
C TYR A 382 8.22 28.69 24.47
N ASN A 383 8.69 29.40 25.49
CA ASN A 383 7.98 30.52 26.10
C ASN A 383 7.81 31.70 25.13
N GLN A 384 8.77 31.91 24.21
CA GLN A 384 8.63 32.93 23.17
C GLN A 384 7.52 32.59 22.18
N MET A 385 7.50 31.36 21.66
CA MET A 385 6.51 30.90 20.69
C MET A 385 6.64 29.39 20.49
N HIS A 386 5.55 28.64 20.51
CA HIS A 386 5.49 27.20 20.25
C HIS A 386 4.25 26.81 19.44
N ILE A 387 4.24 25.60 18.87
CA ILE A 387 3.07 25.05 18.19
C ILE A 387 1.96 24.89 19.23
N LYS A 388 0.76 25.38 18.91
CA LYS A 388 -0.38 25.35 19.83
C LYS A 388 -0.68 23.94 20.33
N GLY A 389 -0.76 23.77 21.65
CA GLY A 389 -1.02 22.47 22.29
C GLY A 389 0.18 21.51 22.35
N ALA A 390 1.38 21.96 21.96
CA ALA A 390 2.58 21.14 22.06
C ALA A 390 2.99 20.88 23.52
N ILE A 391 3.40 19.65 23.80
CA ILE A 391 4.00 19.26 25.08
C ILE A 391 5.48 19.67 25.06
N HIS A 392 5.91 20.49 26.01
CA HIS A 392 7.32 20.83 26.15
C HIS A 392 8.10 19.73 26.88
N ILE A 393 9.08 19.14 26.21
CA ILE A 393 10.04 18.17 26.77
C ILE A 393 11.41 18.45 26.13
N PRO A 394 12.28 19.28 26.75
CA PRO A 394 13.61 19.57 26.22
C PRO A 394 14.39 18.29 25.89
N VAL A 395 15.15 18.29 24.78
CA VAL A 395 15.83 17.09 24.24
C VAL A 395 16.70 16.34 25.26
N ASP A 396 17.29 17.06 26.20
CA ASP A 396 18.17 16.48 27.24
C ASP A 396 17.38 15.74 28.33
N THR A 397 16.08 16.00 28.45
CA THR A 397 15.19 15.40 29.47
C THR A 397 14.29 14.29 28.93
N VAL A 398 14.31 14.04 27.61
CA VAL A 398 13.44 13.05 26.94
C VAL A 398 13.51 11.67 27.61
N ASP A 399 14.70 11.21 27.97
CA ASP A 399 14.91 9.89 28.58
C ASP A 399 14.21 9.74 29.95
N ALA A 400 14.00 10.85 30.67
CA ALA A 400 13.41 10.86 32.00
C ALA A 400 11.92 11.23 32.01
N GLU A 401 11.47 12.05 31.05
CA GLU A 401 10.15 12.68 31.10
C GLU A 401 9.16 12.12 30.06
N LEU A 402 9.63 11.54 28.96
CA LEU A 402 8.75 11.10 27.88
C LEU A 402 7.73 10.05 28.37
N GLU A 403 8.20 9.02 29.08
CA GLU A 403 7.34 7.96 29.63
C GLU A 403 6.36 8.44 30.69
N LYS A 404 6.76 9.46 31.47
CA LYS A 404 5.89 10.04 32.50
C LYS A 404 4.74 10.82 31.87
N ARG A 405 5.00 11.50 30.75
CA ARG A 405 4.05 12.37 30.07
C ARG A 405 3.20 11.62 29.04
N ILE A 406 3.78 10.63 28.37
CA ILE A 406 3.16 9.82 27.31
C ILE A 406 3.46 8.34 27.61
N PRO A 407 2.78 7.72 28.60
CA PRO A 407 3.11 6.36 29.04
C PRO A 407 2.79 5.27 28.01
N ASP A 408 1.84 5.53 27.10
CA ASP A 408 1.48 4.58 26.04
C ASP A 408 2.52 4.60 24.90
N LYS A 409 3.22 3.48 24.73
CA LYS A 409 4.27 3.29 23.71
C LYS A 409 3.73 3.22 22.27
N SER A 410 2.44 2.93 22.12
CA SER A 410 1.77 2.86 20.82
C SER A 410 1.27 4.22 20.32
N SER A 411 1.33 5.25 21.19
CA SER A 411 0.94 6.61 20.86
C SER A 411 1.83 7.21 19.77
N LYS A 412 1.23 7.96 18.84
CA LYS A 412 1.95 8.68 17.78
C LYS A 412 2.55 9.97 18.35
N ILE A 413 3.87 10.14 18.20
CA ILE A 413 4.62 11.27 18.75
C ILE A 413 5.36 11.98 17.61
N ILE A 414 5.18 13.30 17.53
CA ILE A 414 5.76 14.15 16.50
C ILE A 414 6.66 15.17 17.20
N PHE A 415 7.97 14.99 17.08
CA PHE A 415 8.96 15.90 17.62
C PHE A 415 9.25 17.04 16.65
N TYR A 416 9.42 18.25 17.17
CA TYR A 416 9.95 19.38 16.41
C TYR A 416 10.92 20.19 17.26
N CYS A 417 11.78 20.95 16.60
CA CYS A 417 12.67 21.88 17.29
C CYS A 417 12.87 23.17 16.50
N ALA A 418 14.03 23.83 16.58
CA ALA A 418 14.32 25.02 15.78
C ALA A 418 14.60 24.70 14.29
N LYS A 419 15.33 23.60 14.01
CA LYS A 419 15.81 23.22 12.66
C LYS A 419 15.81 21.70 12.41
N GLY A 420 15.03 20.91 13.14
CA GLY A 420 14.97 19.44 13.02
C GLY A 420 16.08 18.63 13.73
N VAL A 421 17.25 19.19 14.02
CA VAL A 421 18.38 18.42 14.59
C VAL A 421 18.09 17.85 15.99
N ARG A 422 17.51 18.64 16.89
CA ARG A 422 17.14 18.15 18.25
C ARG A 422 15.95 17.20 18.19
N ALA A 423 15.01 17.42 17.27
CA ALA A 423 13.88 16.53 17.05
C ALA A 423 14.35 15.14 16.59
N GLN A 424 15.37 15.07 15.73
CA GLN A 424 15.97 13.79 15.33
C GLN A 424 16.57 13.04 16.53
N LYS A 425 17.32 13.74 17.40
CA LYS A 425 17.87 13.14 18.63
C LYS A 425 16.78 12.64 19.58
N ALA A 426 15.71 13.42 19.76
CA ALA A 426 14.59 13.03 20.61
C ALA A 426 13.86 11.79 20.06
N LEU A 427 13.69 11.72 18.74
CA LEU A 427 13.14 10.57 18.05
C LEU A 427 13.98 9.30 18.30
N GLU A 428 15.31 9.39 18.13
CA GLU A 428 16.22 8.26 18.38
C GLU A 428 16.15 7.77 19.83
N LYS A 429 16.08 8.69 20.79
CA LYS A 429 15.85 8.36 22.21
C LYS A 429 14.51 7.65 22.42
N ALA A 430 13.44 8.15 21.80
CA ALA A 430 12.12 7.54 21.92
C ALA A 430 12.08 6.11 21.32
N LEU A 431 12.77 5.87 20.20
CA LEU A 431 12.93 4.51 19.65
C LEU A 431 13.63 3.57 20.63
N ILE A 432 14.70 4.02 21.30
CA ILE A 432 15.41 3.23 22.33
C ILE A 432 14.50 2.92 23.52
N LEU A 433 13.62 3.84 23.89
CA LEU A 433 12.60 3.65 24.92
C LEU A 433 11.42 2.77 24.46
N GLY A 434 11.43 2.25 23.24
CA GLY A 434 10.41 1.35 22.72
C GLY A 434 9.14 2.04 22.20
N TYR A 435 9.18 3.33 21.89
CA TYR A 435 8.10 3.96 21.12
C TYR A 435 8.25 3.60 19.64
N GLU A 436 7.12 3.28 19.01
CA GLU A 436 7.13 2.71 17.65
C GLU A 436 6.75 3.74 16.58
N LYS A 437 5.88 4.70 16.94
CA LYS A 437 5.28 5.69 16.02
C LYS A 437 5.80 7.10 16.29
N VAL A 438 7.09 7.30 16.04
CA VAL A 438 7.79 8.55 16.33
C VAL A 438 8.23 9.24 15.04
N TYR A 439 8.05 10.57 14.99
CA TYR A 439 8.24 11.35 13.77
C TYR A 439 8.99 12.66 14.03
N ASN A 440 9.74 13.10 13.04
CA ASN A 440 10.49 14.36 13.02
C ASN A 440 9.81 15.32 12.05
N LEU A 441 9.18 16.37 12.59
CA LEU A 441 8.54 17.44 11.81
C LEU A 441 9.56 18.45 11.27
N GLY A 442 10.77 18.50 11.82
CA GLY A 442 11.78 19.49 11.45
C GLY A 442 11.83 20.68 12.41
N GLY A 443 11.93 21.88 11.85
CA GLY A 443 11.96 23.14 12.57
C GLY A 443 10.58 23.75 12.76
N ILE A 444 10.41 24.61 13.77
CA ILE A 444 9.19 25.42 13.93
C ILE A 444 8.94 26.32 12.71
N GLY A 445 9.99 26.70 11.97
CA GLY A 445 9.86 27.42 10.70
C GLY A 445 9.18 26.61 9.58
N ASP A 446 9.14 25.29 9.70
CA ASP A 446 8.44 24.40 8.76
C ASP A 446 6.94 24.29 9.07
N TRP A 447 6.47 24.90 10.17
CA TRP A 447 5.07 24.92 10.61
C TRP A 447 4.38 26.23 10.20
N PRO A 448 3.58 26.25 9.12
CA PRO A 448 2.93 27.46 8.61
C PRO A 448 1.58 27.77 9.29
N TYR A 449 1.26 27.08 10.39
CA TYR A 449 -0.03 27.18 11.08
C TYR A 449 0.11 27.86 12.44
N ASP A 450 -0.98 27.91 13.21
CA ASP A 450 -1.07 28.63 14.47
C ASP A 450 0.01 28.21 15.47
N THR A 451 0.60 29.23 16.10
CA THR A 451 1.52 29.14 17.23
C THR A 451 0.99 29.98 18.37
N GLU A 452 1.44 29.69 19.60
CA GLU A 452 1.10 30.47 20.79
C GLU A 452 2.36 30.82 21.59
N ALA A 453 2.31 31.93 22.32
CA ALA A 453 3.38 32.33 23.24
C ALA A 453 3.07 31.80 24.64
N GLY A 454 4.11 31.48 25.40
CA GLY A 454 3.94 31.12 26.81
C GLY A 454 3.30 32.27 27.58
N THR A 455 2.26 31.98 28.37
CA THR A 455 1.75 32.94 29.34
C THR A 455 2.85 33.21 30.35
N SER A 456 3.48 34.39 30.29
CA SER A 456 4.35 34.85 31.37
C SER A 456 3.49 35.02 32.62
N SER A 457 3.42 34.00 33.48
CA SER A 457 3.04 34.19 34.87
C SER A 457 4.19 34.95 35.55
N ARG A 458 4.25 36.27 35.32
CA ARG A 458 4.92 37.16 36.26
C ARG A 458 4.07 37.13 37.53
N GLN A 459 4.49 36.32 38.50
CA GLN A 459 4.09 36.50 39.89
C GLN A 459 4.61 37.83 40.42
#